data_AF-A0A963N8Y1-F1
#
_entry.id   AF-A0A963N8Y1-F1
#
_cell.length_a   1.000
_cell.length_b   1.000
_cell.length_c   1.000
_cell.angle_alpha   90.00
_cell.angle_beta   90.00
_cell.angle_gamma   90.00
#
_symmetry.space_group_name_H-M   'P 1'
#
loop_
_entity.id
_entity.type
_entity.pdbx_description
1 polymer ?
#
loop_
_entity_poly.entity_id
_entity_poly.type
_entity_poly.pdbx_seq_one_letter_code
_entity_poly.pdbx_strand_id
1 'polypeptide(L)'
;ATTETCEEVISGADGEERTCLTTRGCLQIAGERAGVFAIARDISARKAAERRLRRLSGFFNALALTNQAIMHAESAEALLARACEIVVRHGEVDGAWIGLLDAEGWIRVVADSGSAGEYLTGLRISIDAQREEGHGPNGAAMRDGRPAICNDFLTDPRTRPWQGRARAAGIRASAAFPVRRAGAVVGVFSLYAAQVGFFDQELIELLGELASDISFALDKFGDDSRRRRAEAGLQGALERLHEVSARLIGVQEDERRRLARDLHDDIGQNLTMIKIVLLGMTQSGAYGANEEIREAAEIADRTLQRVRALSVALRPPQLDDLGLVPALRAHLDTTCHHAGIKASFVGGEGLPRVPENIAIACFRIAQEALNNVVRHARATAVVLELRLADGVLALSLRDDGCGFDAAAAFAHAARARSLGLLSMQERAALAGGQLAVLSAPERRVGSEVRVTFPLPGAMS
;
A
#
# COMPACT_ATOMS: atom_id res chain seq x y z
N ALA A 1 -30.25 -12.41 -74.03
CA ALA A 1 -29.71 -11.04 -73.85
C ALA A 1 -29.01 -10.98 -72.51
N THR A 2 -27.73 -10.58 -72.48
CA THR A 2 -27.01 -10.33 -71.23
C THR A 2 -27.53 -9.03 -70.62
N THR A 3 -27.91 -9.09 -69.35
CA THR A 3 -28.27 -7.93 -68.53
C THR A 3 -27.18 -7.69 -67.50
N GLU A 4 -26.88 -6.43 -67.23
CA GLU A 4 -25.96 -5.98 -66.20
C GLU A 4 -26.73 -5.20 -65.14
N THR A 5 -26.43 -5.42 -63.86
CA THR A 5 -27.04 -4.65 -62.77
C THR A 5 -25.93 -4.00 -61.95
N CYS A 6 -26.01 -2.67 -61.78
CA CYS A 6 -25.04 -1.89 -61.02
C CYS A 6 -25.74 -0.85 -60.13
N GLU A 7 -25.03 -0.41 -59.09
CA GLU A 7 -25.43 0.75 -58.30
C GLU A 7 -24.81 2.00 -58.93
N GLU A 8 -25.61 3.02 -59.16
CA GLU A 8 -25.16 4.28 -59.72
C GLU A 8 -25.83 5.47 -59.03
N VAL A 9 -25.12 6.60 -58.98
CA VAL A 9 -25.67 7.86 -58.51
C VAL A 9 -26.24 8.60 -59.71
N ILE A 10 -27.53 8.93 -59.64
CA ILE A 10 -28.24 9.68 -60.67
C ILE A 10 -28.59 11.05 -60.09
N SER A 11 -28.11 12.11 -60.74
CA SER A 11 -28.46 13.48 -60.39
C SER A 11 -29.81 13.85 -61.04
N GLY A 12 -30.76 14.26 -60.21
CA GLY A 12 -32.04 14.81 -60.65
C GLY A 12 -31.90 16.21 -61.26
N ALA A 13 -32.94 16.65 -61.97
CA ALA A 13 -33.00 18.01 -62.54
C ALA A 13 -33.07 19.11 -61.47
N ASP A 14 -33.39 18.74 -60.23
CA ASP A 14 -33.36 19.53 -59.00
C ASP A 14 -31.96 19.61 -58.36
N GLY A 15 -30.99 18.88 -58.89
CA GLY A 15 -29.64 18.77 -58.33
C GLY A 15 -29.53 17.76 -57.17
N GLU A 16 -30.61 17.04 -56.82
CA GLU A 16 -30.53 15.97 -55.82
C GLU A 16 -29.85 14.72 -56.39
N GLU A 17 -28.89 14.18 -55.65
CA GLU A 17 -28.27 12.90 -55.98
C GLU A 17 -29.08 11.75 -55.37
N ARG A 18 -29.48 10.77 -56.20
CA ARG A 18 -30.16 9.55 -55.77
C ARG A 18 -29.33 8.33 -56.11
N THR A 19 -29.19 7.41 -55.17
CA THR A 19 -28.56 6.11 -55.44
C THR A 19 -29.59 5.17 -56.01
N CYS A 20 -29.39 4.74 -57.24
CA CYS A 20 -30.28 3.83 -57.95
C CYS A 20 -29.60 2.48 -58.20
N LEU A 21 -30.37 1.40 -58.06
CA LEU A 21 -29.99 0.09 -58.59
C LEU A 21 -30.54 0.00 -60.01
N THR A 22 -29.65 0.02 -61.00
CA THR A 22 -30.03 0.06 -62.41
C THR A 22 -29.68 -1.25 -63.08
N THR A 23 -30.68 -1.90 -63.67
CA THR A 23 -30.49 -3.06 -64.56
C THR A 23 -30.60 -2.60 -66.01
N ARG A 24 -29.57 -2.87 -66.82
CA ARG A 24 -29.50 -2.51 -68.23
C ARG A 24 -29.31 -3.75 -69.09
N GLY A 25 -29.90 -3.75 -70.28
CA GLY A 25 -29.76 -4.87 -71.21
C GLY A 25 -30.00 -4.46 -72.66
N CYS A 26 -29.51 -5.28 -73.59
CA CYS A 26 -29.79 -5.10 -75.01
C CYS A 26 -31.16 -5.69 -75.37
N LEU A 27 -32.01 -4.89 -76.00
CA LEU A 27 -33.25 -5.35 -76.61
C LEU A 27 -32.93 -5.93 -78.00
N GLN A 28 -33.36 -7.17 -78.24
CA GLN A 28 -33.26 -7.81 -79.55
C GLN A 28 -34.64 -8.02 -80.16
N ILE A 29 -34.81 -7.65 -81.42
CA ILE A 29 -36.02 -7.88 -82.21
C ILE A 29 -35.59 -8.64 -83.46
N ALA A 30 -36.23 -9.78 -83.74
CA ALA A 30 -35.91 -10.66 -84.88
C ALA A 30 -34.43 -11.09 -84.99
N GLY A 31 -33.71 -11.21 -83.86
CA GLY A 31 -32.30 -11.62 -83.83
C GLY A 31 -31.29 -10.48 -83.99
N GLU A 32 -31.75 -9.26 -84.30
CA GLU A 32 -30.91 -8.07 -84.42
C GLU A 32 -31.01 -7.17 -83.17
N ARG A 33 -29.93 -6.44 -82.87
CA ARG A 33 -29.92 -5.45 -81.77
C ARG A 33 -30.80 -4.27 -82.16
N ALA A 34 -31.93 -4.13 -81.47
CA ALA A 34 -32.90 -3.07 -81.74
C ALA A 34 -32.81 -1.89 -80.75
N GLY A 35 -32.19 -2.07 -79.58
CA GLY A 35 -32.01 -0.99 -78.62
C GLY A 35 -31.43 -1.43 -77.27
N VAL A 36 -31.50 -0.53 -76.28
CA VAL A 36 -31.17 -0.81 -74.88
C VAL A 36 -32.38 -0.50 -74.01
N PHE A 37 -32.56 -1.27 -72.94
CA PHE A 37 -33.50 -0.94 -71.88
C PHE A 37 -32.73 -0.72 -70.57
N ALA A 38 -33.25 0.17 -69.73
CA ALA A 38 -32.77 0.38 -68.37
C ALA A 38 -33.95 0.51 -67.43
N ILE A 39 -33.91 -0.19 -66.30
CA ILE A 39 -34.85 -0.01 -65.19
C ILE A 39 -34.03 0.40 -63.98
N ALA A 40 -34.34 1.56 -63.42
CA ALA A 40 -33.68 2.11 -62.24
C ALA A 40 -34.65 2.09 -61.05
N ARG A 41 -34.21 1.53 -59.93
CA ARG A 41 -34.94 1.59 -58.65
C ARG A 41 -34.18 2.47 -57.69
N ASP A 42 -34.83 3.51 -57.17
CA ASP A 42 -34.26 4.33 -56.10
C ASP A 42 -34.07 3.47 -54.83
N ILE A 43 -32.83 3.38 -54.37
CA ILE A 43 -32.42 2.66 -53.17
C ILE A 43 -31.77 3.60 -52.14
N SER A 44 -31.91 4.92 -52.29
CA SER A 44 -31.29 5.93 -51.43
C SER A 44 -31.66 5.74 -49.97
N ALA A 45 -32.96 5.51 -49.68
CA ALA A 45 -33.44 5.22 -48.32
C ALA A 45 -32.84 3.93 -47.74
N ARG A 46 -32.70 2.88 -48.57
CA ARG A 46 -32.07 1.62 -48.16
C ARG A 46 -30.58 1.84 -47.83
N LYS A 47 -29.85 2.57 -48.68
CA LYS A 47 -28.43 2.90 -48.46
C LYS A 47 -28.21 3.79 -47.26
N ALA A 48 -29.12 4.72 -46.97
CA ALA A 48 -29.10 5.52 -45.76
C ALA A 48 -29.29 4.65 -44.51
N ALA A 49 -30.26 3.72 -44.52
CA ALA A 49 -30.49 2.78 -43.43
C ALA A 49 -29.31 1.81 -43.22
N GLU A 50 -28.72 1.27 -44.30
CA GLU A 50 -27.53 0.41 -44.24
C GLU A 50 -26.33 1.14 -43.61
N ARG A 51 -26.08 2.40 -44.02
CA ARG A 51 -25.04 3.24 -43.40
C ARG A 51 -25.34 3.53 -41.93
N ARG A 52 -26.59 3.83 -41.60
CA ARG A 52 -27.02 4.08 -40.21
C ARG A 52 -26.77 2.85 -39.33
N LEU A 53 -27.18 1.66 -39.76
CA LEU A 53 -26.96 0.41 -39.03
C LEU A 53 -25.47 0.09 -38.87
N ARG A 54 -24.65 0.32 -39.91
CA ARG A 54 -23.19 0.14 -39.82
C ARG A 54 -22.58 1.05 -38.76
N ARG A 55 -22.95 2.35 -38.75
CA ARG A 55 -22.50 3.31 -37.74
C ARG A 55 -22.88 2.86 -36.34
N LEU A 56 -24.16 2.55 -36.09
CA LEU A 56 -24.62 2.08 -34.79
C LEU A 56 -23.85 0.84 -34.32
N SER A 57 -23.69 -0.16 -35.19
CA SER A 57 -22.91 -1.36 -34.89
C SER A 57 -21.46 -1.04 -34.55
N GLY A 58 -20.86 -0.07 -35.24
CA GLY A 58 -19.51 0.41 -34.98
C GLY A 58 -19.37 1.02 -33.58
N PHE A 59 -20.32 1.86 -33.17
CA PHE A 59 -20.31 2.46 -31.84
C PHE A 59 -20.65 1.45 -30.72
N PHE A 60 -21.51 0.46 -30.95
CA PHE A 60 -21.72 -0.61 -29.97
C PHE A 60 -20.43 -1.39 -29.71
N ASN A 61 -19.65 -1.64 -30.76
CA ASN A 61 -18.33 -2.23 -30.62
C ASN A 61 -17.36 -1.28 -29.89
N ALA A 62 -17.41 0.02 -30.16
CA ALA A 62 -16.62 1.02 -29.45
C ALA A 62 -16.93 1.05 -27.95
N LEU A 63 -18.21 0.95 -27.57
CA LEU A 63 -18.65 0.87 -26.18
C LEU A 63 -18.07 -0.39 -25.50
N ALA A 64 -18.23 -1.56 -26.13
CA ALA A 64 -17.72 -2.82 -25.59
C ALA A 64 -16.18 -2.80 -25.42
N LEU A 65 -15.44 -2.29 -26.40
CA LEU A 65 -13.99 -2.18 -26.34
C LEU A 65 -13.52 -1.15 -25.31
N THR A 66 -14.25 -0.04 -25.14
CA THR A 66 -13.97 0.95 -24.09
C THR A 66 -14.12 0.32 -22.72
N ASN A 67 -15.18 -0.47 -22.51
CA ASN A 67 -15.39 -1.21 -21.26
C ASN A 67 -14.27 -2.23 -20.97
N GLN A 68 -13.75 -2.91 -21.99
CA GLN A 68 -12.57 -3.76 -21.81
C GLN A 68 -11.30 -2.95 -21.49
N ALA A 69 -11.11 -1.80 -22.15
CA ALA A 69 -9.98 -0.92 -21.88
C ALA A 69 -10.00 -0.38 -20.43
N ILE A 70 -11.18 -0.07 -19.89
CA ILE A 70 -11.35 0.35 -18.48
C ILE A 70 -10.82 -0.71 -17.51
N MET A 71 -11.03 -1.99 -17.80
CA MET A 71 -10.61 -3.09 -16.92
C MET A 71 -9.09 -3.28 -16.88
N HIS A 72 -8.37 -2.89 -17.94
CA HIS A 72 -6.94 -3.14 -18.09
C HIS A 72 -6.08 -1.87 -18.08
N ALA A 73 -6.69 -0.69 -17.97
CA ALA A 73 -5.95 0.56 -17.99
C ALA A 73 -5.10 0.75 -16.72
N GLU A 74 -3.84 1.15 -16.93
CA GLU A 74 -2.87 1.39 -15.86
C GLU A 74 -3.00 2.80 -15.24
N SER A 75 -3.58 3.74 -15.99
CA SER A 75 -3.82 5.11 -15.56
C SER A 75 -5.05 5.71 -16.24
N ALA A 76 -5.55 6.81 -15.65
CA ALA A 76 -6.62 7.60 -16.24
C ALA A 76 -6.22 8.13 -17.62
N GLU A 77 -5.01 8.66 -17.77
CA GLU A 77 -4.51 9.24 -19.01
C GLU A 77 -4.47 8.21 -20.15
N ALA A 78 -3.97 6.99 -19.85
CA ALA A 78 -3.92 5.90 -20.81
C ALA A 78 -5.33 5.47 -21.26
N LEU A 79 -6.28 5.41 -20.32
CA LEU A 79 -7.67 5.11 -20.64
C LEU A 79 -8.29 6.17 -21.56
N LEU A 80 -8.13 7.45 -21.23
CA LEU A 80 -8.74 8.55 -22.00
C LEU A 80 -8.22 8.57 -23.45
N ALA A 81 -6.91 8.37 -23.64
CA ALA A 81 -6.30 8.23 -24.96
C ALA A 81 -6.88 7.02 -25.71
N ARG A 82 -6.99 5.87 -25.04
CA ARG A 82 -7.49 4.64 -25.65
C ARG A 82 -8.97 4.74 -26.03
N ALA A 83 -9.79 5.40 -25.23
CA ALA A 83 -11.21 5.62 -25.52
C ALA A 83 -11.39 6.47 -26.79
N CYS A 84 -10.61 7.54 -26.95
CA CYS A 84 -10.64 8.36 -28.17
C CYS A 84 -10.27 7.54 -29.40
N GLU A 85 -9.22 6.73 -29.32
CA GLU A 85 -8.77 5.86 -30.42
C GLU A 85 -9.84 4.82 -30.81
N ILE A 86 -10.43 4.15 -29.83
CA ILE A 86 -11.47 3.13 -30.06
C ILE A 86 -12.66 3.75 -30.79
N VAL A 87 -13.11 4.92 -30.36
CA VAL A 87 -14.27 5.59 -30.95
C VAL A 87 -13.99 6.06 -32.37
N VAL A 88 -12.81 6.62 -32.66
CA VAL A 88 -12.44 6.99 -34.04
C VAL A 88 -12.31 5.76 -34.93
N ARG A 89 -11.67 4.69 -34.44
CA ARG A 89 -11.42 3.48 -35.22
C ARG A 89 -12.69 2.71 -35.58
N HIS A 90 -13.70 2.74 -34.72
CA HIS A 90 -14.90 1.92 -34.89
C HIS A 90 -16.18 2.74 -35.17
N GLY A 91 -16.24 4.02 -34.81
CA GLY A 91 -17.44 4.86 -34.88
C GLY A 91 -17.62 5.66 -36.18
N GLU A 92 -16.76 5.49 -37.18
CA GLU A 92 -16.79 6.28 -38.43
C GLU A 92 -16.79 7.82 -38.19
N VAL A 93 -16.27 8.29 -37.06
CA VAL A 93 -16.07 9.71 -36.77
C VAL A 93 -14.67 10.14 -37.17
N ASP A 94 -14.56 11.39 -37.61
CA ASP A 94 -13.29 11.95 -38.10
C ASP A 94 -12.36 12.32 -36.95
N GLY A 95 -12.90 12.64 -35.77
CA GLY A 95 -12.08 12.90 -34.59
C GLY A 95 -12.84 12.78 -33.29
N ALA A 96 -12.12 12.38 -32.24
CA ALA A 96 -12.61 12.34 -30.88
C ALA A 96 -11.53 12.87 -29.93
N TRP A 97 -11.93 13.60 -28.90
CA TRP A 97 -11.00 14.14 -27.91
C TRP A 97 -11.69 14.32 -26.56
N ILE A 98 -10.88 14.28 -25.51
CA ILE A 98 -11.32 14.53 -24.14
C ILE A 98 -10.57 15.74 -23.62
N GLY A 99 -11.32 16.67 -23.03
CA GLY A 99 -10.77 17.84 -22.36
C GLY A 99 -11.18 17.93 -20.90
N LEU A 100 -10.29 18.40 -20.05
CA LEU A 100 -10.54 18.65 -18.63
C LEU A 100 -10.49 20.15 -18.35
N LEU A 101 -11.30 20.59 -17.39
CA LEU A 101 -11.33 21.98 -16.93
C LEU A 101 -10.03 22.32 -16.19
N ASP A 102 -9.42 23.45 -16.55
CA ASP A 102 -8.31 24.05 -15.80
C ASP A 102 -8.79 25.03 -14.71
N ALA A 103 -7.85 25.59 -13.94
CA ALA A 103 -8.17 26.49 -12.83
C ALA A 103 -8.74 27.84 -13.30
N GLU A 104 -8.46 28.22 -14.55
CA GLU A 104 -8.82 29.49 -15.17
C GLU A 104 -10.16 29.44 -15.93
N GLY A 105 -10.86 28.30 -15.92
CA GLY A 105 -12.16 28.13 -16.57
C GLY A 105 -12.09 27.84 -18.07
N TRP A 106 -10.98 27.26 -18.53
CA TRP A 106 -10.79 26.79 -19.90
C TRP A 106 -10.71 25.26 -19.96
N ILE A 107 -11.15 24.72 -21.08
CA ILE A 107 -11.08 23.28 -21.35
C ILE A 107 -9.73 23.00 -22.02
N ARG A 108 -8.88 22.22 -21.34
CA ARG A 108 -7.59 21.76 -21.84
C ARG A 108 -7.72 20.34 -22.37
N VAL A 109 -7.30 20.12 -23.62
CA VAL A 109 -7.26 18.78 -24.23
C VAL A 109 -6.26 17.91 -23.46
N VAL A 110 -6.69 16.70 -23.07
CA VAL A 110 -5.86 15.70 -22.37
C VAL A 110 -5.67 14.41 -23.16
N ALA A 111 -6.54 14.16 -24.14
CA ALA A 111 -6.48 13.02 -25.05
C ALA A 111 -7.19 13.37 -26.35
N ASP A 112 -6.68 12.87 -27.47
CA ASP A 112 -7.29 13.03 -28.79
C ASP A 112 -6.94 11.88 -29.74
N SER A 113 -7.75 11.73 -30.78
CA SER A 113 -7.52 10.81 -31.89
C SER A 113 -8.26 11.27 -33.14
N GLY A 114 -7.78 10.85 -34.31
CA GLY A 114 -8.37 11.14 -35.62
C GLY A 114 -7.75 12.34 -36.35
N SER A 115 -8.39 12.78 -37.43
CA SER A 115 -7.91 13.82 -38.33
C SER A 115 -8.04 15.25 -37.75
N ALA A 116 -8.61 15.38 -36.55
CA ALA A 116 -8.79 16.66 -35.87
C ALA A 116 -7.51 17.22 -35.20
N GLY A 117 -6.36 16.54 -35.25
CA GLY A 117 -5.14 16.98 -34.52
C GLY A 117 -4.71 18.43 -34.81
N GLU A 118 -4.68 18.85 -36.08
CA GLU A 118 -4.38 20.25 -36.45
C GLU A 118 -5.48 21.22 -35.98
N TYR A 119 -6.74 20.79 -35.97
CA TYR A 119 -7.86 21.56 -35.44
C TYR A 119 -7.76 21.75 -33.91
N LEU A 120 -7.25 20.76 -33.17
CA LEU A 120 -7.15 20.80 -31.72
C LEU A 120 -5.95 21.62 -31.22
N THR A 121 -4.93 21.81 -32.08
CA THR A 121 -3.74 22.59 -31.73
C THR A 121 -4.12 24.05 -31.44
N GLY A 122 -3.83 24.53 -30.23
CA GLY A 122 -4.19 25.89 -29.79
C GLY A 122 -5.71 26.12 -29.68
N LEU A 123 -6.52 25.06 -29.60
CA LEU A 123 -7.95 25.19 -29.36
C LEU A 123 -8.20 25.76 -27.96
N ARG A 124 -8.96 26.84 -27.89
CA ARG A 124 -9.41 27.45 -26.64
C ARG A 124 -10.93 27.42 -26.58
N ILE A 125 -11.45 26.82 -25.51
CA ILE A 125 -12.87 26.74 -25.22
C ILE A 125 -13.06 27.13 -23.76
N SER A 126 -13.97 28.06 -23.50
CA SER A 126 -14.28 28.53 -22.15
C SER A 126 -15.57 27.89 -21.64
N ILE A 127 -15.72 27.80 -20.32
CA ILE A 127 -17.02 27.49 -19.71
C ILE A 127 -17.89 28.74 -19.50
N ASP A 128 -17.33 29.95 -19.67
CA ASP A 128 -18.03 31.22 -19.46
C ASP A 128 -19.04 31.48 -20.58
N ALA A 129 -20.33 31.59 -20.21
CA ALA A 129 -21.41 31.85 -21.15
C ALA A 129 -21.39 33.27 -21.75
N GLN A 130 -20.61 34.19 -21.17
CA GLN A 130 -20.48 35.56 -21.69
C GLN A 130 -19.41 35.68 -22.79
N ARG A 131 -18.59 34.64 -22.97
CA ARG A 131 -17.56 34.59 -24.02
C ARG A 131 -18.06 33.82 -25.23
N GLU A 132 -17.71 34.29 -26.42
CA GLU A 132 -18.03 33.56 -27.65
C GLU A 132 -17.43 32.14 -27.63
N GLU A 133 -16.24 31.97 -27.03
CA GLU A 133 -15.58 30.68 -26.87
C GLU A 133 -16.29 29.72 -25.88
N GLY A 134 -17.35 30.16 -25.22
CA GLY A 134 -18.17 29.33 -24.34
C GLY A 134 -19.54 28.97 -24.90
N HIS A 135 -19.93 29.48 -26.08
CA HIS A 135 -21.25 29.21 -26.67
C HIS A 135 -21.37 27.86 -27.35
N GLY A 136 -20.23 27.30 -27.77
CA GLY A 136 -20.19 26.02 -28.48
C GLY A 136 -20.64 24.82 -27.64
N PRO A 137 -20.84 23.65 -28.29
CA PRO A 137 -21.34 22.44 -27.63
C PRO A 137 -20.52 22.03 -26.39
N ASN A 138 -19.21 22.17 -26.45
CA ASN A 138 -18.32 21.87 -25.32
C ASN A 138 -18.60 22.72 -24.08
N GLY A 139 -18.75 24.05 -24.26
CA GLY A 139 -19.06 24.96 -23.15
C GLY A 139 -20.46 24.71 -22.58
N ALA A 140 -21.44 24.43 -23.44
CA ALA A 140 -22.79 24.06 -23.03
C ALA A 140 -22.81 22.75 -22.22
N ALA A 141 -22.14 21.69 -22.71
CA ALA A 141 -22.08 20.41 -22.02
C ALA A 141 -21.42 20.52 -20.63
N MET A 142 -20.36 21.33 -20.50
CA MET A 142 -19.73 21.63 -19.21
C MET A 142 -20.68 22.32 -18.22
N ARG A 143 -21.43 23.32 -18.67
CA ARG A 143 -22.33 24.11 -17.81
C ARG A 143 -23.61 23.36 -17.44
N ASP A 144 -24.24 22.74 -18.42
CA ASP A 144 -25.57 22.15 -18.28
C ASP A 144 -25.49 20.71 -17.74
N GLY A 145 -24.32 20.08 -17.84
CA GLY A 145 -24.09 18.70 -17.42
C GLY A 145 -24.89 17.68 -18.22
N ARG A 146 -25.25 18.01 -19.47
CA ARG A 146 -26.00 17.18 -20.41
C ARG A 146 -25.31 17.19 -21.78
N PRO A 147 -25.54 16.15 -22.62
CA PRO A 147 -25.02 16.17 -23.98
C PRO A 147 -25.46 17.40 -24.77
N ALA A 148 -24.54 18.00 -25.53
CA ALA A 148 -24.80 19.14 -26.38
C ALA A 148 -24.37 18.83 -27.82
N ILE A 149 -25.31 18.98 -28.76
CA ILE A 149 -25.15 18.53 -30.15
C ILE A 149 -25.27 19.70 -31.12
N CYS A 150 -24.43 19.70 -32.15
CA CYS A 150 -24.48 20.62 -33.27
C CYS A 150 -24.31 19.81 -34.56
N ASN A 151 -25.43 19.53 -35.23
CA ASN A 151 -25.44 18.72 -36.44
C ASN A 151 -25.12 19.48 -37.73
N ASP A 152 -25.05 20.81 -37.68
CA ASP A 152 -24.55 21.66 -38.77
C ASP A 152 -23.60 22.74 -38.23
N PHE A 153 -22.34 22.35 -38.06
CA PHE A 153 -21.31 23.13 -37.39
C PHE A 153 -20.98 24.43 -38.12
N LEU A 154 -21.11 24.47 -39.45
CA LEU A 154 -20.67 25.61 -40.26
C LEU A 154 -21.74 26.70 -40.40
N THR A 155 -22.98 26.42 -39.98
CA THR A 155 -24.10 27.36 -40.04
C THR A 155 -24.60 27.78 -38.66
N ASP A 156 -24.30 27.01 -37.61
CA ASP A 156 -24.70 27.32 -36.23
C ASP A 156 -23.99 28.58 -35.69
N PRO A 157 -24.73 29.63 -35.25
CA PRO A 157 -24.12 30.83 -34.68
C PRO A 157 -23.25 30.57 -33.45
N ARG A 158 -23.56 29.52 -32.67
CA ARG A 158 -22.84 29.17 -31.43
C ARG A 158 -21.40 28.72 -31.69
N THR A 159 -21.09 28.30 -32.92
CA THR A 159 -19.77 27.76 -33.29
C THR A 159 -18.90 28.79 -34.01
N ARG A 160 -19.39 30.02 -34.20
CA ARG A 160 -18.77 31.07 -35.01
C ARG A 160 -17.25 31.25 -34.79
N PRO A 161 -16.72 31.27 -33.55
CA PRO A 161 -15.28 31.42 -33.33
C PRO A 161 -14.42 30.32 -33.97
N TRP A 162 -14.99 29.13 -34.18
CA TRP A 162 -14.27 27.96 -34.67
C TRP A 162 -14.63 27.57 -36.11
N GLN A 163 -15.58 28.24 -36.76
CA GLN A 163 -16.02 27.86 -38.12
C GLN A 163 -14.90 27.93 -39.16
N GLY A 164 -14.01 28.93 -39.08
CA GLY A 164 -12.89 29.06 -40.02
C GLY A 164 -11.94 27.86 -39.99
N ARG A 165 -11.54 27.44 -38.78
CA ARG A 165 -10.69 26.26 -38.58
C ARG A 165 -11.44 24.95 -38.81
N ALA A 166 -12.74 24.88 -38.50
CA ALA A 166 -13.58 23.71 -38.78
C ALA A 166 -13.69 23.44 -40.29
N ARG A 167 -13.79 24.48 -41.13
CA ARG A 167 -13.78 24.33 -42.60
C ARG A 167 -12.48 23.71 -43.10
N ALA A 168 -11.34 24.19 -42.60
CA ALA A 168 -10.03 23.65 -42.99
C ALA A 168 -9.87 22.17 -42.61
N ALA A 169 -10.44 21.77 -41.46
CA ALA A 169 -10.39 20.40 -40.95
C ALA A 169 -11.53 19.49 -41.45
N GLY A 170 -12.44 19.97 -42.31
CA GLY A 170 -13.56 19.19 -42.82
C GLY A 170 -14.68 18.89 -41.80
N ILE A 171 -14.72 19.59 -40.67
CA ILE A 171 -15.71 19.36 -39.60
C ILE A 171 -17.05 19.96 -40.00
N ARG A 172 -18.12 19.14 -39.97
CA ARG A 172 -19.49 19.51 -40.34
C ARG A 172 -20.50 19.29 -39.22
N ALA A 173 -20.21 18.42 -38.26
CA ALA A 173 -21.02 18.21 -37.07
C ALA A 173 -20.13 17.98 -35.84
N SER A 174 -20.67 18.25 -34.66
CA SER A 174 -20.01 17.98 -33.38
C SER A 174 -21.00 17.54 -32.31
N ALA A 175 -20.52 16.70 -31.40
CA ALA A 175 -21.24 16.30 -30.20
C ALA A 175 -20.29 16.38 -28.99
N ALA A 176 -20.78 16.90 -27.87
CA ALA A 176 -20.04 17.00 -26.63
C ALA A 176 -20.82 16.37 -25.49
N PHE A 177 -20.16 15.49 -24.74
CA PHE A 177 -20.72 14.71 -23.64
C PHE A 177 -19.98 15.05 -22.35
N PRO A 178 -20.69 15.29 -21.24
CA PRO A 178 -20.04 15.64 -19.97
C PRO A 178 -19.28 14.45 -19.39
N VAL A 179 -18.03 14.69 -18.99
CA VAL A 179 -17.21 13.74 -18.22
C VAL A 179 -17.24 14.16 -16.75
N ARG A 180 -17.55 13.21 -15.87
CA ARG A 180 -17.77 13.46 -14.44
C ARG A 180 -16.69 12.81 -13.58
N ARG A 181 -16.47 13.42 -12.42
CA ARG A 181 -15.70 12.85 -11.32
C ARG A 181 -16.36 13.23 -10.00
N ALA A 182 -16.66 12.23 -9.17
CA ALA A 182 -17.41 12.36 -7.92
C ALA A 182 -18.73 13.15 -8.11
N GLY A 183 -19.42 12.88 -9.22
CA GLY A 183 -20.68 13.54 -9.60
C GLY A 183 -20.54 14.94 -10.23
N ALA A 184 -19.42 15.63 -10.05
CA ALA A 184 -19.16 16.94 -10.65
C ALA A 184 -18.69 16.81 -12.12
N VAL A 185 -19.11 17.73 -13.00
CA VAL A 185 -18.62 17.78 -14.38
C VAL A 185 -17.22 18.37 -14.37
N VAL A 186 -16.22 17.58 -14.77
CA VAL A 186 -14.80 17.97 -14.76
C VAL A 186 -14.22 18.13 -16.15
N GLY A 187 -14.96 17.72 -17.18
CA GLY A 187 -14.50 17.74 -18.55
C GLY A 187 -15.58 17.39 -19.55
N VAL A 188 -15.16 17.28 -20.81
CA VAL A 188 -16.01 16.88 -21.94
C VAL A 188 -15.32 15.81 -22.77
N PHE A 189 -16.13 14.88 -23.28
CA PHE A 189 -15.78 13.96 -24.33
C PHE A 189 -16.48 14.42 -25.61
N SER A 190 -15.70 14.70 -26.64
CA SER A 190 -16.17 15.47 -27.79
C SER A 190 -15.78 14.82 -29.09
N LEU A 191 -16.73 14.78 -30.03
CA LEU A 191 -16.62 14.09 -31.31
C LEU A 191 -16.92 15.04 -32.46
N TYR A 192 -16.25 14.84 -33.58
CA TYR A 192 -16.43 15.57 -34.83
C TYR A 192 -16.72 14.62 -35.98
N ALA A 193 -17.60 15.05 -36.89
CA ALA A 193 -17.92 14.32 -38.10
C ALA A 193 -17.95 15.26 -39.32
N ALA A 194 -17.62 14.73 -40.50
CA ALA A 194 -17.58 15.43 -41.78
C ALA A 194 -18.95 15.46 -42.49
N GLN A 195 -19.99 14.89 -41.88
CA GLN A 195 -21.35 14.89 -42.40
C GLN A 195 -22.28 15.75 -41.52
N VAL A 196 -23.14 16.55 -42.17
CA VAL A 196 -24.27 17.23 -41.50
C VAL A 196 -25.30 16.19 -41.06
N GLY A 197 -25.87 16.37 -39.86
CA GLY A 197 -26.88 15.43 -39.35
C GLY A 197 -26.32 14.06 -38.96
N PHE A 198 -25.02 13.98 -38.62
CA PHE A 198 -24.37 12.72 -38.28
C PHE A 198 -24.88 12.12 -36.97
N PHE A 199 -25.13 12.96 -35.96
CA PHE A 199 -25.52 12.52 -34.61
C PHE A 199 -27.04 12.44 -34.47
N ASP A 200 -27.59 11.24 -34.61
CA ASP A 200 -29.00 10.94 -34.33
C ASP A 200 -29.22 10.56 -32.84
N GLN A 201 -30.48 10.41 -32.44
CA GLN A 201 -30.84 10.19 -31.04
C GLN A 201 -30.25 8.90 -30.45
N GLU A 202 -30.30 7.80 -31.20
CA GLU A 202 -29.75 6.51 -30.78
C GLU A 202 -28.24 6.59 -30.59
N LEU A 203 -27.54 7.30 -31.48
CA LEU A 203 -26.11 7.51 -31.34
C LEU A 203 -25.76 8.42 -30.15
N ILE A 204 -26.56 9.46 -29.91
CA ILE A 204 -26.38 10.36 -28.76
C ILE A 204 -26.51 9.58 -27.44
N GLU A 205 -27.48 8.67 -27.33
CA GLU A 205 -27.66 7.82 -26.16
C GLU A 205 -26.45 6.91 -25.94
N LEU A 206 -26.01 6.22 -26.98
CA LEU A 206 -24.87 5.31 -26.93
C LEU A 206 -23.54 6.00 -26.57
N LEU A 207 -23.30 7.19 -27.13
CA LEU A 207 -22.14 8.01 -26.79
C LEU A 207 -22.24 8.58 -25.37
N GLY A 208 -23.45 8.84 -24.89
CA GLY A 208 -23.72 9.19 -23.50
C GLY A 208 -23.35 8.07 -22.53
N GLU A 209 -23.68 6.82 -22.87
CA GLU A 209 -23.25 5.64 -22.11
C GLU A 209 -21.72 5.53 -22.07
N LEU A 210 -21.05 5.71 -23.21
CA LEU A 210 -19.58 5.68 -23.27
C LEU A 210 -18.94 6.78 -22.40
N ALA A 211 -19.47 7.99 -22.43
CA ALA A 211 -19.01 9.08 -21.55
C ALA A 211 -19.26 8.78 -20.06
N SER A 212 -20.34 8.08 -19.73
CA SER A 212 -20.65 7.61 -18.39
C SER A 212 -19.63 6.55 -17.92
N ASP A 213 -19.29 5.58 -18.78
CA ASP A 213 -18.29 4.54 -18.49
C ASP A 213 -16.90 5.16 -18.24
N ILE A 214 -16.50 6.14 -19.06
CA ILE A 214 -15.28 6.93 -18.83
C ILE A 214 -15.33 7.63 -17.47
N SER A 215 -16.45 8.28 -17.14
CA SER A 215 -16.62 8.99 -15.86
C SER A 215 -16.47 8.03 -14.67
N PHE A 216 -17.10 6.85 -14.74
CA PHE A 216 -16.98 5.81 -13.72
C PHE A 216 -15.53 5.34 -13.53
N ALA A 217 -14.80 5.15 -14.62
CA ALA A 217 -13.40 4.74 -14.56
C ALA A 217 -12.50 5.80 -13.92
N LEU A 218 -12.73 7.09 -14.20
CA LEU A 218 -11.98 8.18 -13.57
C LEU A 218 -12.16 8.24 -12.05
N ASP A 219 -13.37 7.93 -11.56
CA ASP A 219 -13.63 7.83 -10.12
C ASP A 219 -12.82 6.69 -9.50
N LYS A 220 -12.84 5.51 -10.13
CA LYS A 220 -12.08 4.33 -9.67
C LYS A 220 -10.57 4.62 -9.59
N PHE A 221 -9.99 5.28 -10.60
CA PHE A 221 -8.56 5.66 -10.56
C PHE A 221 -8.25 6.67 -9.46
N GLY A 222 -9.19 7.59 -9.18
CA GLY A 222 -9.07 8.53 -8.07
C GLY A 222 -9.06 7.84 -6.71
N ASP A 223 -9.92 6.85 -6.51
CA ASP A 223 -10.03 6.07 -5.28
C ASP A 223 -8.80 5.21 -5.02
N ASP A 224 -8.32 4.49 -6.04
CA ASP A 224 -7.14 3.63 -5.90
C ASP A 224 -5.89 4.45 -5.55
N SER A 225 -5.72 5.61 -6.20
CA SER A 225 -4.61 6.54 -5.91
C SER A 225 -4.67 7.11 -4.50
N ARG A 226 -5.87 7.32 -3.94
CA ARG A 226 -6.05 7.76 -2.55
C ARG A 226 -5.71 6.63 -1.58
N ARG A 227 -6.19 5.43 -1.86
CA ARG A 227 -5.94 4.24 -1.04
C ARG A 227 -4.46 3.91 -0.94
N ARG A 228 -3.74 3.83 -2.07
CA ARG A 228 -2.29 3.55 -2.09
C ARG A 228 -1.49 4.59 -1.30
N ARG A 229 -1.86 5.87 -1.38
CA ARG A 229 -1.22 6.94 -0.59
C ARG A 229 -1.48 6.79 0.91
N ALA A 230 -2.70 6.40 1.30
CA ALA A 230 -3.02 6.14 2.70
C ALA A 230 -2.25 4.94 3.26
N GLU A 231 -2.17 3.83 2.50
CA GLU A 231 -1.42 2.63 2.87
C GLU A 231 0.08 2.93 3.01
N ALA A 232 0.68 3.63 2.04
CA ALA A 232 2.08 4.06 2.12
C ALA A 232 2.34 5.00 3.30
N GLY A 233 1.41 5.91 3.59
CA GLY A 233 1.49 6.81 4.75
C GLY A 233 1.45 6.07 6.09
N LEU A 234 0.61 5.03 6.20
CA LEU A 234 0.53 4.18 7.39
C LEU A 234 1.81 3.38 7.59
N GLN A 235 2.34 2.78 6.53
CA GLN A 235 3.58 2.02 6.56
C GLN A 235 4.76 2.89 7.05
N GLY A 236 4.91 4.09 6.48
CA GLY A 236 5.95 5.03 6.91
C GLY A 236 5.74 5.57 8.33
N ALA A 237 4.52 5.57 8.88
CA ALA A 237 4.27 5.92 10.28
C ALA A 237 4.69 4.79 11.23
N LEU A 238 4.41 3.52 10.87
CA LEU A 238 4.81 2.34 11.65
C LEU A 238 6.33 2.20 11.74
N GLU A 239 7.04 2.41 10.64
CA GLU A 239 8.51 2.37 10.60
C GLU A 239 9.13 3.42 11.53
N ARG A 240 8.60 4.65 11.52
CA ARG A 240 9.03 5.72 12.43
C ARG A 240 8.75 5.40 13.90
N LEU A 241 7.61 4.77 14.21
CA LEU A 241 7.30 4.32 15.56
C LEU A 241 8.30 3.28 16.06
N HIS A 242 8.65 2.29 15.21
CA HIS A 242 9.65 1.28 15.56
C HIS A 242 11.04 1.90 15.79
N GLU A 243 11.46 2.85 14.96
CA GLU A 243 12.74 3.54 15.13
C GLU A 243 12.81 4.33 16.44
N VAL A 244 11.77 5.09 16.76
CA VAL A 244 11.69 5.84 18.01
C VAL A 244 11.70 4.89 19.21
N SER A 245 10.94 3.79 19.16
CA SER A 245 10.93 2.77 20.21
C SER A 245 12.30 2.16 20.44
N ALA A 246 13.01 1.79 19.37
CA ALA A 246 14.36 1.23 19.46
C ALA A 246 15.36 2.22 20.09
N ARG A 247 15.30 3.51 19.71
CA ARG A 247 16.14 4.55 20.33
C ARG A 247 15.82 4.73 21.81
N LEU A 248 14.54 4.72 22.19
CA LEU A 248 14.11 4.90 23.57
C LEU A 248 14.61 3.76 24.47
N ILE A 249 14.51 2.52 23.98
CA ILE A 249 15.06 1.34 24.66
C ILE A 249 16.59 1.45 24.80
N GLY A 250 17.29 1.86 23.73
CA GLY A 250 18.75 2.06 23.76
C GLY A 250 19.18 3.09 24.81
N VAL A 251 18.54 4.26 24.84
CA VAL A 251 18.80 5.32 25.83
C VAL A 251 18.54 4.83 27.25
N GLN A 252 17.46 4.07 27.46
CA GLN A 252 17.14 3.53 28.78
C GLN A 252 18.20 2.53 29.28
N GLU A 253 18.72 1.69 28.39
CA GLU A 253 19.76 0.72 28.74
C GLU A 253 21.12 1.39 28.99
N ASP A 254 21.48 2.43 28.23
CA ASP A 254 22.70 3.20 28.49
C ASP A 254 22.65 3.95 29.82
N GLU A 255 21.50 4.52 30.19
CA GLU A 255 21.33 5.14 31.50
C GLU A 255 21.41 4.11 32.63
N ARG A 256 20.81 2.91 32.45
CA ARG A 256 20.98 1.81 33.41
C ARG A 256 22.44 1.37 33.56
N ARG A 257 23.20 1.28 32.46
CA ARG A 257 24.63 0.97 32.49
C ARG A 257 25.42 2.02 33.25
N ARG A 258 25.10 3.30 33.02
CA ARG A 258 25.76 4.42 33.71
C ARG A 258 25.47 4.40 35.20
N LEU A 259 24.20 4.30 35.59
CA LEU A 259 23.79 4.24 37.00
C LEU A 259 24.43 3.05 37.75
N ALA A 260 24.52 1.88 37.11
CA ALA A 260 25.16 0.71 37.72
C ALA A 260 26.64 0.93 38.01
N ARG A 261 27.36 1.61 37.10
CA ARG A 261 28.77 2.01 37.27
C ARG A 261 28.93 3.04 38.38
N ASP A 262 28.18 4.15 38.33
CA ASP A 262 28.25 5.21 39.34
C ASP A 262 27.96 4.66 40.75
N LEU A 263 26.99 3.74 40.90
CA LEU A 263 26.71 3.06 42.16
C LEU A 263 27.87 2.18 42.65
N HIS A 264 28.52 1.45 41.74
CA HIS A 264 29.60 0.53 42.09
C HIS A 264 30.89 1.27 42.45
N ASP A 265 31.26 2.25 41.62
CA ASP A 265 32.54 2.94 41.72
C ASP A 265 32.53 3.95 42.87
N ASP A 266 31.53 4.82 42.98
CA ASP A 266 31.54 5.83 44.06
C ASP A 266 31.01 5.28 45.39
N ILE A 267 29.78 4.75 45.39
CA ILE A 267 29.12 4.37 46.65
C ILE A 267 29.73 3.05 47.18
N GLY A 268 30.01 2.09 46.30
CA GLY A 268 30.65 0.82 46.67
C GLY A 268 32.05 0.98 47.25
N GLN A 269 32.90 1.82 46.64
CA GLN A 269 34.26 2.04 47.13
C GLN A 269 34.28 2.85 48.43
N ASN A 270 33.45 3.89 48.55
CA ASN A 270 33.35 4.69 49.78
C ASN A 270 32.91 3.84 50.99
N LEU A 271 31.91 2.97 50.82
CA LEU A 271 31.48 2.05 51.87
C LEU A 271 32.57 1.02 52.21
N THR A 272 33.35 0.59 51.23
CA THR A 272 34.50 -0.31 51.46
C THR A 272 35.57 0.39 52.31
N MET A 273 35.89 1.64 52.00
CA MET A 273 36.87 2.44 52.75
C MET A 273 36.40 2.69 54.19
N ILE A 274 35.14 3.09 54.38
CA ILE A 274 34.53 3.29 55.71
C ILE A 274 34.63 2.00 56.53
N LYS A 275 34.32 0.84 55.93
CA LYS A 275 34.44 -0.46 56.59
C LYS A 275 35.88 -0.75 57.03
N ILE A 276 36.88 -0.49 56.19
CA ILE A 276 38.30 -0.74 56.51
C ILE A 276 38.74 0.13 57.70
N VAL A 277 38.38 1.42 57.70
CA VAL A 277 38.72 2.35 58.81
C VAL A 277 38.10 1.90 60.12
N LEU A 278 36.81 1.53 60.12
CA LEU A 278 36.10 1.07 61.32
C LEU A 278 36.72 -0.23 61.88
N LEU A 279 37.03 -1.20 61.02
CA LEU A 279 37.69 -2.44 61.44
C LEU A 279 39.10 -2.19 62.00
N GLY A 280 39.88 -1.29 61.40
CA GLY A 280 41.20 -0.90 61.91
C GLY A 280 41.15 -0.25 63.30
N MET A 281 40.11 0.53 63.58
CA MET A 281 39.87 1.12 64.90
C MET A 281 39.53 0.06 65.96
N THR A 282 38.73 -0.95 65.62
CA THR A 282 38.43 -2.06 66.55
C THR A 282 39.64 -2.93 66.88
N GLN A 283 40.61 -3.07 65.97
CA GLN A 283 41.83 -3.85 66.20
C GLN A 283 42.89 -3.11 67.02
N SER A 284 42.78 -1.79 67.16
CA SER A 284 43.79 -0.93 67.82
C SER A 284 43.57 -0.76 69.33
N GLY A 285 42.54 -1.38 69.91
CA GLY A 285 42.43 -1.61 71.37
C GLY A 285 41.92 -0.45 72.24
N ALA A 286 41.11 0.48 71.73
CA ALA A 286 40.50 1.54 72.53
C ALA A 286 39.29 1.02 73.35
N TYR A 287 39.46 0.88 74.67
CA TYR A 287 38.39 0.49 75.60
C TYR A 287 37.34 1.62 75.72
N GLY A 288 36.15 1.41 75.14
CA GLY A 288 34.97 2.26 75.32
C GLY A 288 34.14 2.50 74.05
N ALA A 289 34.77 2.52 72.87
CA ALA A 289 34.10 2.83 71.59
C ALA A 289 33.83 1.60 70.70
N ASN A 290 34.13 0.38 71.18
CA ASN A 290 34.16 -0.82 70.34
C ASN A 290 32.78 -1.28 69.85
N GLU A 291 31.70 -1.04 70.60
CA GLU A 291 30.37 -1.54 70.22
C GLU A 291 29.72 -0.67 69.14
N GLU A 292 29.79 0.66 69.29
CA GLU A 292 29.30 1.64 68.30
C GLU A 292 30.08 1.57 66.97
N ILE A 293 31.40 1.37 67.03
CA ILE A 293 32.24 1.19 65.83
C ILE A 293 31.91 -0.13 65.12
N ARG A 294 31.62 -1.20 65.88
CA ARG A 294 31.22 -2.49 65.31
C ARG A 294 29.84 -2.42 64.67
N GLU A 295 28.89 -1.72 65.30
CA GLU A 295 27.57 -1.47 64.74
C GLU A 295 27.64 -0.64 63.45
N ALA A 296 28.50 0.40 63.42
CA ALA A 296 28.76 1.18 62.21
C ALA A 296 29.37 0.32 61.08
N ALA A 297 30.26 -0.63 61.40
CA ALA A 297 30.85 -1.53 60.42
C ALA A 297 29.81 -2.53 59.87
N GLU A 298 28.90 -3.03 60.71
CA GLU A 298 27.78 -3.87 60.28
C GLU A 298 26.78 -3.10 59.39
N ILE A 299 26.49 -1.82 59.71
CA ILE A 299 25.65 -0.94 58.87
C ILE A 299 26.32 -0.71 57.50
N ALA A 300 27.63 -0.44 57.47
CA ALA A 300 28.38 -0.29 56.23
C ALA A 300 28.31 -1.58 55.39
N ASP A 301 28.49 -2.75 56.00
CA ASP A 301 28.43 -4.03 55.29
C ASP A 301 27.05 -4.31 54.70
N ARG A 302 25.97 -4.13 55.49
CA ARG A 302 24.59 -4.28 55.00
C ARG A 302 24.27 -3.30 53.86
N THR A 303 24.77 -2.07 53.93
CA THR A 303 24.56 -1.06 52.88
C THR A 303 25.34 -1.43 51.62
N LEU A 304 26.56 -1.94 51.76
CA LEU A 304 27.41 -2.38 50.66
C LEU A 304 26.80 -3.60 49.95
N GLN A 305 26.22 -4.55 50.70
CA GLN A 305 25.45 -5.66 50.15
C GLN A 305 24.21 -5.18 49.38
N ARG A 306 23.48 -4.17 49.88
CA ARG A 306 22.34 -3.57 49.18
C ARG A 306 22.74 -2.85 47.90
N VAL A 307 23.82 -2.08 47.91
CA VAL A 307 24.36 -1.39 46.72
C VAL A 307 24.79 -2.42 45.67
N ARG A 308 25.49 -3.48 46.07
CA ARG A 308 25.83 -4.59 45.17
C ARG A 308 24.59 -5.26 44.58
N ALA A 309 23.56 -5.53 45.39
CA ALA A 309 22.30 -6.09 44.91
C ALA A 309 21.59 -5.15 43.92
N LEU A 310 21.63 -3.84 44.15
CA LEU A 310 21.06 -2.82 43.25
C LEU A 310 21.83 -2.72 41.94
N SER A 311 23.17 -2.70 42.00
CA SER A 311 24.05 -2.72 40.83
C SER A 311 23.85 -4.00 40.02
N VAL A 312 23.72 -5.17 40.65
CA VAL A 312 23.42 -6.46 39.99
C VAL A 312 22.05 -6.46 39.32
N ALA A 313 21.03 -5.86 39.95
CA ALA A 313 19.71 -5.69 39.35
C ALA A 313 19.76 -4.77 38.11
N LEU A 314 20.57 -3.71 38.16
CA LEU A 314 20.76 -2.75 37.07
C LEU A 314 21.65 -3.29 35.94
N ARG A 315 22.69 -4.07 36.25
CA ARG A 315 23.61 -4.71 35.29
C ARG A 315 24.23 -5.97 35.92
N PRO A 316 24.24 -7.15 35.28
CA PRO A 316 24.87 -8.33 35.87
C PRO A 316 26.39 -8.30 35.63
N PRO A 317 27.24 -8.06 36.65
CA PRO A 317 28.69 -8.00 36.47
C PRO A 317 29.29 -9.36 36.11
N GLN A 318 28.59 -10.48 36.39
CA GLN A 318 29.07 -11.82 36.10
C GLN A 318 29.24 -12.11 34.59
N LEU A 319 28.54 -11.37 33.73
CA LEU A 319 28.61 -11.57 32.29
C LEU A 319 29.92 -11.00 31.70
N ASP A 320 30.46 -9.94 32.29
CA ASP A 320 31.64 -9.22 31.80
C ASP A 320 32.94 -9.98 32.13
N ASP A 321 33.04 -10.58 33.32
CA ASP A 321 34.29 -11.19 33.81
C ASP A 321 34.43 -12.69 33.50
N LEU A 322 33.31 -13.42 33.42
CA LEU A 322 33.31 -14.90 33.35
C LEU A 322 32.68 -15.45 32.07
N GLY A 323 31.96 -14.62 31.31
CA GLY A 323 31.22 -15.04 30.11
C GLY A 323 29.86 -15.69 30.41
N LEU A 324 29.12 -16.01 29.35
CA LEU A 324 27.70 -16.41 29.42
C LEU A 324 27.45 -17.68 30.26
N VAL A 325 28.26 -18.72 30.06
CA VAL A 325 28.02 -20.04 30.71
C VAL A 325 28.20 -19.97 32.23
N PRO A 326 29.32 -19.44 32.77
CA PRO A 326 29.49 -19.32 34.21
C PRO A 326 28.46 -18.38 34.84
N ALA A 327 28.09 -17.29 34.15
CA ALA A 327 27.08 -16.35 34.63
C ALA A 327 25.71 -17.03 34.80
N LEU A 328 25.25 -17.79 33.78
CA LEU A 328 23.99 -18.52 33.84
C LEU A 328 23.98 -19.58 34.94
N ARG A 329 25.08 -20.35 35.08
CA ARG A 329 25.21 -21.39 36.11
C ARG A 329 25.15 -20.78 37.51
N ALA A 330 25.94 -19.74 37.77
CA ALA A 330 25.95 -19.06 39.06
C ALA A 330 24.59 -18.45 39.42
N HIS A 331 23.90 -17.84 38.44
CA HIS A 331 22.59 -17.25 38.66
C HIS A 331 21.53 -18.32 38.98
N LEU A 332 21.56 -19.44 38.25
CA LEU A 332 20.68 -20.58 38.49
C LEU A 332 20.87 -21.14 39.90
N ASP A 333 22.11 -21.49 40.26
CA ASP A 333 22.44 -22.09 41.55
C ASP A 333 22.05 -21.17 42.72
N THR A 334 22.40 -19.89 42.62
CA THR A 334 22.08 -18.89 43.66
C THR A 334 20.59 -18.73 43.86
N THR A 335 19.82 -18.59 42.77
CA THR A 335 18.38 -18.29 42.86
C THR A 335 17.61 -19.52 43.35
N CYS A 336 17.94 -20.72 42.85
CA CYS A 336 17.29 -21.95 43.25
C CYS A 336 17.62 -22.36 44.70
N HIS A 337 18.84 -22.13 45.16
CA HIS A 337 19.22 -22.39 46.55
C HIS A 337 18.36 -21.60 47.54
N HIS A 338 18.16 -20.30 47.31
CA HIS A 338 17.30 -19.46 48.17
C HIS A 338 15.82 -19.85 48.11
N ALA A 339 15.36 -20.37 46.97
CA ALA A 339 13.96 -20.78 46.76
C ALA A 339 13.67 -22.23 47.19
N GLY A 340 14.68 -23.03 47.53
CA GLY A 340 14.53 -24.45 47.86
C GLY A 340 14.19 -25.35 46.65
N ILE A 341 14.54 -24.93 45.43
CA ILE A 341 14.25 -25.64 44.17
C ILE A 341 15.50 -26.42 43.73
N LYS A 342 15.35 -27.65 43.24
CA LYS A 342 16.48 -28.41 42.68
C LYS A 342 16.84 -27.86 41.29
N ALA A 343 18.11 -27.53 41.08
CA ALA A 343 18.58 -26.98 39.81
C ALA A 343 19.53 -27.93 39.08
N SER A 344 19.44 -27.96 37.75
CA SER A 344 20.44 -28.61 36.89
C SER A 344 20.76 -27.76 35.66
N PHE A 345 22.04 -27.62 35.35
CA PHE A 345 22.53 -26.94 34.15
C PHE A 345 23.12 -27.93 33.16
N VAL A 346 22.64 -27.93 31.92
CA VAL A 346 23.04 -28.87 30.86
C VAL A 346 23.60 -28.10 29.64
N GLY A 347 24.75 -28.55 29.13
CA GLY A 347 25.37 -27.97 27.94
C GLY A 347 26.29 -26.78 28.23
N GLY A 348 26.56 -25.99 27.19
CA GLY A 348 27.51 -24.87 27.24
C GLY A 348 28.98 -25.23 27.00
N GLU A 349 29.31 -26.51 26.83
CA GLU A 349 30.67 -26.96 26.48
C GLU A 349 30.99 -26.64 25.01
N GLY A 350 32.19 -26.11 24.75
CA GLY A 350 32.67 -25.85 23.38
C GLY A 350 31.98 -24.68 22.65
N LEU A 351 31.29 -23.79 23.36
CA LEU A 351 30.66 -22.61 22.75
C LEU A 351 31.72 -21.64 22.19
N PRO A 352 31.54 -21.15 20.94
CA PRO A 352 32.36 -20.07 20.40
C PRO A 352 32.08 -18.77 21.14
N ARG A 353 32.88 -17.73 20.87
CA ARG A 353 32.66 -16.39 21.44
C ARG A 353 31.29 -15.86 21.00
N VAL A 354 30.35 -15.80 21.92
CA VAL A 354 29.00 -15.28 21.69
C VAL A 354 29.05 -13.75 21.60
N PRO A 355 28.43 -13.12 20.60
CA PRO A 355 28.28 -11.67 20.53
C PRO A 355 27.64 -11.10 21.80
N GLU A 356 28.11 -9.93 22.24
CA GLU A 356 27.72 -9.31 23.51
C GLU A 356 26.21 -9.08 23.62
N ASN A 357 25.57 -8.62 22.54
CA ASN A 357 24.13 -8.42 22.47
C ASN A 357 23.34 -9.71 22.70
N ILE A 358 23.80 -10.85 22.15
CA ILE A 358 23.18 -12.17 22.33
C ILE A 358 23.42 -12.68 23.75
N ALA A 359 24.63 -12.50 24.28
CA ALA A 359 24.94 -12.91 25.65
C ALA A 359 24.07 -12.18 26.69
N ILE A 360 23.89 -10.86 26.53
CA ILE A 360 23.01 -10.06 27.38
C ILE A 360 21.55 -10.53 27.25
N ALA A 361 21.07 -10.77 26.03
CA ALA A 361 19.71 -11.24 25.79
C ALA A 361 19.45 -12.60 26.45
N CYS A 362 20.32 -13.59 26.23
CA CYS A 362 20.27 -14.90 26.85
C CYS A 362 20.18 -14.80 28.38
N PHE A 363 21.09 -14.03 28.97
CA PHE A 363 21.16 -13.90 30.42
C PHE A 363 19.89 -13.26 31.00
N ARG A 364 19.42 -12.15 30.42
CA ARG A 364 18.22 -11.47 30.90
C ARG A 364 16.94 -12.29 30.72
N ILE A 365 16.82 -13.06 29.62
CA ILE A 365 15.71 -13.99 29.42
C ILE A 365 15.75 -15.11 30.46
N ALA A 366 16.94 -15.67 30.75
CA ALA A 366 17.09 -16.67 31.81
C ALA A 366 16.70 -16.12 33.19
N GLN A 367 17.10 -14.88 33.52
CA GLN A 367 16.71 -14.25 34.78
C GLN A 367 15.20 -14.13 34.94
N GLU A 368 14.53 -13.60 33.91
CA GLU A 368 13.08 -13.39 33.95
C GLU A 368 12.32 -14.72 33.97
N ALA A 369 12.77 -15.70 33.17
CA ALA A 369 12.21 -17.05 33.18
C ALA A 369 12.36 -17.72 34.56
N LEU A 370 13.52 -17.63 35.19
CA LEU A 370 13.76 -18.21 36.51
C LEU A 370 12.97 -17.50 37.61
N ASN A 371 12.84 -16.18 37.55
CA ASN A 371 12.00 -15.40 38.46
C ASN A 371 10.52 -15.80 38.34
N ASN A 372 10.04 -16.06 37.12
CA ASN A 372 8.70 -16.57 36.89
C ASN A 372 8.50 -17.96 37.53
N VAL A 373 9.49 -18.85 37.45
CA VAL A 373 9.44 -20.14 38.14
C VAL A 373 9.31 -19.96 39.65
N VAL A 374 10.17 -19.15 40.27
CA VAL A 374 10.17 -18.91 41.71
C VAL A 374 8.86 -18.28 42.20
N ARG A 375 8.30 -17.34 41.44
CA ARG A 375 7.08 -16.62 41.86
C ARG A 375 5.79 -17.35 41.55
N HIS A 376 5.75 -18.12 40.47
CA HIS A 376 4.47 -18.56 39.88
C HIS A 376 4.34 -20.07 39.69
N ALA A 377 5.44 -20.81 39.47
CA ALA A 377 5.33 -22.20 39.01
C ALA A 377 5.01 -23.22 40.12
N ARG A 378 5.32 -22.94 41.39
CA ARG A 378 5.31 -23.93 42.49
C ARG A 378 6.13 -25.20 42.14
N ALA A 379 7.21 -25.00 41.41
CA ALA A 379 8.09 -26.06 40.92
C ALA A 379 8.96 -26.63 42.05
N THR A 380 9.33 -27.90 41.93
CA THR A 380 10.32 -28.57 42.80
C THR A 380 11.67 -28.74 42.12
N ALA A 381 11.71 -28.67 40.79
CA ALA A 381 12.91 -28.77 39.99
C ALA A 381 12.89 -27.84 38.77
N VAL A 382 14.07 -27.41 38.34
CA VAL A 382 14.28 -26.62 37.12
C VAL A 382 15.53 -27.08 36.38
N VAL A 383 15.43 -27.15 35.06
CA VAL A 383 16.52 -27.51 34.15
C VAL A 383 16.79 -26.31 33.24
N LEU A 384 18.03 -25.81 33.27
CA LEU A 384 18.52 -24.82 32.31
C LEU A 384 19.46 -25.50 31.32
N GLU A 385 19.22 -25.30 30.03
CA GLU A 385 19.97 -25.96 28.98
C GLU A 385 20.43 -24.95 27.93
N LEU A 386 21.71 -25.04 27.56
CA LEU A 386 22.32 -24.20 26.52
C LEU A 386 23.01 -25.08 25.49
N ARG A 387 22.48 -25.07 24.25
CA ARG A 387 22.99 -25.87 23.13
C ARG A 387 23.33 -24.99 21.94
N LEU A 388 24.35 -25.39 21.19
CA LEU A 388 24.66 -24.85 19.87
C LEU A 388 24.54 -25.98 18.85
N ALA A 389 23.67 -25.81 17.85
CA ALA A 389 23.51 -26.74 16.74
C ALA A 389 23.26 -25.93 15.46
N ASP A 390 23.90 -26.32 14.35
CA ASP A 390 23.72 -25.71 13.03
C ASP A 390 23.82 -24.17 13.01
N GLY A 391 24.73 -23.63 13.84
CA GLY A 391 24.92 -22.18 13.97
C GLY A 391 23.85 -21.42 14.74
N VAL A 392 22.93 -22.15 15.41
CA VAL A 392 21.88 -21.58 16.24
C VAL A 392 22.15 -21.89 17.70
N LEU A 393 22.31 -20.83 18.50
CA LEU A 393 22.39 -20.92 19.95
C LEU A 393 20.98 -21.03 20.53
N ALA A 394 20.67 -22.12 21.20
CA ALA A 394 19.39 -22.37 21.86
C ALA A 394 19.57 -22.41 23.38
N LEU A 395 18.83 -21.54 24.08
CA LEU A 395 18.70 -21.53 25.53
C LEU A 395 17.28 -21.99 25.88
N SER A 396 17.16 -22.99 26.76
CA SER A 396 15.86 -23.44 27.27
C SER A 396 15.86 -23.56 28.79
N LEU A 397 14.79 -23.12 29.43
CA LEU A 397 14.55 -23.25 30.85
C LEU A 397 13.23 -23.99 31.05
N ARG A 398 13.27 -25.15 31.71
CA ARG A 398 12.12 -26.03 31.93
C ARG A 398 11.90 -26.26 33.43
N ASP A 399 10.68 -26.07 33.90
CA ASP A 399 10.26 -26.40 35.27
C ASP A 399 9.27 -27.58 35.30
N ASP A 400 9.05 -28.14 36.49
CA ASP A 400 8.08 -29.21 36.77
C ASP A 400 6.81 -28.72 37.49
N GLY A 401 6.52 -27.41 37.40
CA GLY A 401 5.46 -26.74 38.14
C GLY A 401 4.05 -26.95 37.57
N CYS A 402 3.13 -26.06 37.96
CA CYS A 402 1.72 -26.18 37.61
C CYS A 402 1.39 -25.86 36.14
N GLY A 403 2.30 -25.22 35.41
CA GLY A 403 2.05 -24.69 34.08
C GLY A 403 1.01 -23.56 34.07
N PHE A 404 0.81 -22.94 32.90
CA PHE A 404 -0.16 -21.87 32.68
C PHE A 404 -0.62 -21.82 31.21
N ASP A 405 -1.74 -21.16 30.94
CA ASP A 405 -2.18 -20.89 29.57
C ASP A 405 -1.32 -19.76 28.98
N ALA A 406 -0.38 -20.12 28.12
CA ALA A 406 0.52 -19.17 27.49
C ALA A 406 -0.22 -18.14 26.62
N ALA A 407 -1.24 -18.56 25.86
CA ALA A 407 -1.98 -17.65 24.97
C ALA A 407 -2.78 -16.62 25.76
N ALA A 408 -3.47 -17.07 26.82
CA ALA A 408 -4.16 -16.16 27.73
C ALA A 408 -3.19 -15.23 28.48
N ALA A 409 -2.02 -15.72 28.87
CA ALA A 409 -0.99 -14.91 29.55
C ALA A 409 -0.40 -13.82 28.64
N PHE A 410 -0.11 -14.12 27.37
CA PHE A 410 0.32 -13.09 26.40
C PHE A 410 -0.78 -12.06 26.11
N ALA A 411 -2.04 -12.51 25.94
CA ALA A 411 -3.17 -11.61 25.74
C ALA A 411 -3.43 -10.70 26.97
N HIS A 412 -3.30 -11.26 28.17
CA HIS A 412 -3.40 -10.50 29.42
C HIS A 412 -2.22 -9.52 29.56
N ALA A 413 -1.00 -9.94 29.22
CA ALA A 413 0.17 -9.07 29.28
C ALA A 413 0.07 -7.86 28.34
N ALA A 414 -0.48 -8.06 27.14
CA ALA A 414 -0.76 -6.98 26.19
C ALA A 414 -1.80 -5.98 26.72
N ARG A 415 -2.81 -6.44 27.48
CA ARG A 415 -3.88 -5.60 28.05
C ARG A 415 -3.50 -4.92 29.38
N ALA A 416 -2.83 -5.66 30.27
CA ALA A 416 -2.46 -5.23 31.61
C ALA A 416 -1.09 -4.54 31.67
N ARG A 417 -0.39 -4.42 30.52
CA ARG A 417 0.99 -3.92 30.43
C ARG A 417 1.96 -4.65 31.37
N SER A 418 1.74 -5.94 31.62
CA SER A 418 2.64 -6.72 32.46
C SER A 418 3.91 -7.04 31.68
N LEU A 419 5.05 -6.57 32.19
CA LEU A 419 6.30 -6.46 31.43
C LEU A 419 7.06 -7.78 31.24
N GLY A 420 6.81 -8.83 32.03
CA GLY A 420 7.67 -10.03 32.05
C GLY A 420 7.77 -10.77 30.71
N LEU A 421 6.67 -11.36 30.23
CA LEU A 421 6.64 -12.15 28.99
C LEU A 421 6.89 -11.31 27.72
N LEU A 422 6.32 -10.11 27.65
CA LEU A 422 6.51 -9.16 26.54
C LEU A 422 7.97 -8.70 26.45
N SER A 423 8.60 -8.35 27.57
CA SER A 423 10.01 -7.93 27.56
C SER A 423 10.96 -9.05 27.17
N MET A 424 10.67 -10.31 27.51
CA MET A 424 11.46 -11.45 27.01
C MET A 424 11.33 -11.61 25.49
N GLN A 425 10.12 -11.44 24.93
CA GLN A 425 9.87 -11.57 23.50
C GLN A 425 10.54 -10.44 22.71
N GLU A 426 10.40 -9.20 23.16
CA GLU A 426 11.06 -8.03 22.55
C GLU A 426 12.57 -8.15 22.61
N ARG A 427 13.13 -8.57 23.75
CA ARG A 427 14.57 -8.72 23.93
C ARG A 427 15.16 -9.83 23.06
N ALA A 428 14.43 -10.92 22.84
CA ALA A 428 14.81 -11.95 21.88
C ALA A 428 14.84 -11.37 20.45
N ALA A 429 13.79 -10.66 20.03
CA ALA A 429 13.69 -10.07 18.70
C ALA A 429 14.78 -9.02 18.43
N LEU A 430 15.10 -8.15 19.39
CA LEU A 430 16.15 -7.13 19.28
C LEU A 430 17.56 -7.71 19.10
N ALA A 431 17.80 -8.92 19.62
CA ALA A 431 19.05 -9.65 19.42
C ALA A 431 19.00 -10.61 18.21
N GLY A 432 17.98 -10.51 17.36
CA GLY A 432 17.82 -11.33 16.16
C GLY A 432 17.34 -12.76 16.41
N GLY A 433 16.80 -13.03 17.60
CA GLY A 433 16.34 -14.35 18.03
C GLY A 433 14.82 -14.52 18.09
N GLN A 434 14.39 -15.74 18.41
CA GLN A 434 12.98 -16.11 18.52
C GLN A 434 12.70 -16.75 19.88
N LEU A 435 11.66 -16.27 20.57
CA LEU A 435 11.19 -16.81 21.85
C LEU A 435 9.96 -17.69 21.62
N ALA A 436 9.95 -18.87 22.22
CA ALA A 436 8.81 -19.76 22.34
C ALA A 436 8.54 -20.09 23.81
N VAL A 437 7.29 -20.00 24.24
CA VAL A 437 6.85 -20.40 25.58
C VAL A 437 5.88 -21.56 25.43
N LEU A 438 6.25 -22.71 25.95
CA LEU A 438 5.47 -23.93 25.93
C LEU A 438 4.96 -24.19 27.34
N SER A 439 3.67 -24.01 27.56
CA SER A 439 3.04 -24.37 28.83
C SER A 439 1.59 -24.81 28.61
N ALA A 440 1.15 -25.78 29.40
CA ALA A 440 -0.22 -26.29 29.33
C ALA A 440 -0.71 -26.62 30.75
N PRO A 441 -1.68 -25.86 31.29
CA PRO A 441 -2.15 -26.07 32.67
C PRO A 441 -2.87 -27.41 32.83
N GLU A 442 -3.46 -27.92 31.76
CA GLU A 442 -4.28 -29.14 31.73
C GLU A 442 -3.45 -30.41 31.92
N ARG A 443 -2.14 -30.36 31.65
CA ARG A 443 -1.25 -31.52 31.71
C ARG A 443 -0.38 -31.55 32.96
N ARG A 444 -0.32 -30.47 33.75
CA ARG A 444 0.56 -30.31 34.94
C ARG A 444 2.01 -30.77 34.71
N VAL A 445 2.58 -30.45 33.55
CA VAL A 445 3.96 -30.83 33.16
C VAL A 445 4.95 -29.66 33.26
N GLY A 446 4.59 -28.59 33.97
CA GLY A 446 5.40 -27.37 34.09
C GLY A 446 5.35 -26.45 32.86
N SER A 447 6.35 -25.59 32.74
CA SER A 447 6.54 -24.70 31.60
C SER A 447 7.95 -24.81 31.03
N GLU A 448 8.09 -24.51 29.74
CA GLU A 448 9.38 -24.36 29.07
C GLU A 448 9.43 -23.01 28.36
N VAL A 449 10.44 -22.21 28.69
CA VAL A 449 10.81 -21.01 27.95
C VAL A 449 12.02 -21.35 27.09
N ARG A 450 11.89 -21.21 25.77
CA ARG A 450 12.93 -21.51 24.80
C ARG A 450 13.23 -20.28 23.96
N VAL A 451 14.50 -19.92 23.81
CA VAL A 451 14.94 -18.87 22.91
C VAL A 451 16.06 -19.36 22.00
N THR A 452 16.02 -18.98 20.73
CA THR A 452 17.01 -19.32 19.71
C THR A 452 17.62 -18.08 19.09
N PHE A 453 18.94 -18.07 18.87
CA PHE A 453 19.68 -16.98 18.24
C PHE A 453 20.59 -17.51 17.13
N PRO A 454 20.54 -16.96 15.91
CA PRO A 454 21.52 -17.26 14.87
C PRO A 454 22.87 -16.62 15.24
N LEU A 455 23.96 -17.40 15.22
CA LEU A 455 25.31 -16.88 15.43
C LEU A 455 25.96 -16.50 14.08
N PRO A 456 26.44 -15.26 13.92
CA PRO A 456 27.19 -14.88 12.73
C PRO A 456 28.54 -15.63 12.70
N GLY A 457 28.72 -16.52 11.72
CA GLY A 457 29.99 -17.22 11.49
C GLY A 457 29.97 -18.75 11.61
N ALA A 458 28.80 -19.38 11.71
CA ALA A 458 28.68 -20.85 11.78
C ALA A 458 28.14 -21.52 10.50
N MET A 459 28.13 -20.79 9.37
CA MET A 459 28.13 -21.41 8.05
C MET A 459 29.60 -21.61 7.66
N SER A 460 30.05 -22.86 7.73
CA SER A 460 31.35 -23.33 7.23
C SER A 460 31.58 -22.98 5.76
#